data_AF-A0A5E5PJ59-F1
#
_entry.id   AF-A0A5E5PJ59-F1
#
_cell.length_a   1.000
_cell.length_b   1.000
_cell.length_c   1.000
_cell.angle_alpha   90.00
_cell.angle_beta   90.00
_cell.angle_gamma   90.00
#
_symmetry.space_group_name_H-M   'P 1'
#
loop_
_entity.id
_entity.type
_entity.pdbx_description
1 polymer ?
#
loop_
_entity_poly.entity_id
_entity_poly.type
_entity_poly.pdbx_seq_one_letter_code
_entity_poly.pdbx_strand_id
1 'polypeptide(L)'
;MGYSIALCVSKTADLLNICIHPDYQYQGLGQKLFDYQLQTSGVKEIFIEVRVSNHSALLFYKKLGFEVINTRKKYYSDGEDAIILRFITDN
;
A
#
# COMPACT_ATOMS: atom_id res chain seq x y z
N MET A 1 -4.22 -17.09 -3.15
CA MET A 1 -3.38 -16.55 -4.24
C MET A 1 -3.51 -15.03 -4.30
N GLY A 2 -2.46 -14.33 -4.72
CA GLY A 2 -2.40 -12.87 -4.77
C GLY A 2 -1.14 -12.34 -5.47
N TYR A 3 -1.02 -11.02 -5.63
CA TYR A 3 0.10 -10.36 -6.30
C TYR A 3 0.34 -8.94 -5.74
N SER A 4 1.53 -8.39 -5.99
CA SER A 4 1.86 -6.98 -5.75
C SER A 4 2.54 -6.37 -6.97
N ILE A 5 2.34 -5.06 -7.19
CA ILE A 5 2.98 -4.27 -8.25
C ILE A 5 3.44 -2.96 -7.63
N ALA A 6 4.71 -2.62 -7.81
CA ALA A 6 5.29 -1.35 -7.39
C ALA A 6 6.15 -0.75 -8.48
N LEU A 7 6.15 0.58 -8.58
CA LEU A 7 7.08 1.34 -9.41
C LEU A 7 8.18 1.91 -8.51
N CYS A 8 9.43 1.52 -8.74
CA CYS A 8 10.56 1.98 -7.95
C CYS A 8 11.32 3.09 -8.70
N VAL A 9 11.57 4.20 -8.02
CA VAL A 9 12.34 5.34 -8.54
C VAL A 9 13.35 5.76 -7.48
N SER A 10 14.64 5.54 -7.76
CA SER A 10 15.73 5.86 -6.82
C SER A 10 15.53 5.18 -5.46
N LYS A 11 15.22 5.94 -4.41
CA LYS A 11 15.01 5.45 -3.03
C LYS A 11 13.54 5.41 -2.62
N THR A 12 12.61 5.58 -3.55
CA THR A 12 11.17 5.57 -3.26
C THR A 12 10.45 4.55 -4.14
N ALA A 13 9.33 4.03 -3.66
CA ALA A 13 8.41 3.25 -4.49
C ALA A 13 6.96 3.73 -4.35
N ASP A 14 6.23 3.72 -5.47
CA ASP A 14 4.78 3.81 -5.47
C ASP A 14 4.22 2.37 -5.52
N LEU A 15 3.56 1.94 -4.44
CA LEU A 15 2.86 0.65 -4.40
C LEU A 15 1.53 0.80 -5.12
N LEU A 16 1.48 0.31 -6.36
CA LEU A 16 0.32 0.47 -7.24
C LEU A 16 -0.80 -0.51 -6.88
N ASN A 17 -0.44 -1.76 -6.60
CA ASN A 17 -1.39 -2.81 -6.25
C ASN A 17 -0.79 -3.78 -5.23
N ILE A 18 -1.62 -4.24 -4.31
CA ILE A 18 -1.39 -5.45 -3.52
C ILE A 18 -2.73 -6.11 -3.25
N CYS A 19 -2.91 -7.28 -3.82
CA CYS A 19 -4.22 -7.90 -3.96
C CYS A 19 -4.15 -9.36 -3.53
N ILE A 20 -5.05 -9.77 -2.65
CA ILE A 20 -5.24 -11.17 -2.26
C ILE A 20 -6.66 -11.57 -2.66
N HIS A 21 -6.78 -12.69 -3.36
CA HIS A 21 -8.08 -13.28 -3.71
C HIS A 21 -8.92 -13.51 -2.44
N PRO A 22 -10.23 -13.18 -2.43
CA PRO A 22 -11.08 -13.23 -1.23
C PRO A 22 -10.94 -14.50 -0.39
N ASP A 23 -10.99 -15.68 -1.02
CA ASP A 23 -10.87 -16.99 -0.33
C ASP A 23 -9.54 -17.21 0.41
N TYR A 24 -8.54 -16.37 0.16
CA TYR A 24 -7.20 -16.45 0.75
C TYR A 24 -6.85 -15.24 1.63
N GLN A 25 -7.81 -14.33 1.87
CA GLN A 25 -7.61 -13.18 2.73
C GLN A 25 -7.52 -13.59 4.22
N TYR A 26 -7.03 -12.69 5.06
CA TYR A 26 -6.90 -12.87 6.52
C TYR A 26 -5.96 -14.01 6.97
N GLN A 27 -5.14 -14.55 6.06
CA GLN A 27 -4.16 -15.60 6.34
C GLN A 27 -2.71 -15.07 6.37
N GLY A 28 -2.52 -13.75 6.49
CA GLY A 28 -1.20 -13.09 6.50
C GLY A 28 -0.53 -12.98 5.12
N LEU A 29 -1.18 -13.40 4.03
CA LEU A 29 -0.58 -13.38 2.69
C LEU A 29 -0.28 -11.96 2.17
N GLY A 30 -1.11 -10.98 2.52
CA GLY A 30 -0.87 -9.58 2.15
C GLY A 30 0.42 -9.04 2.78
N GLN A 31 0.66 -9.37 4.05
CA GLN A 31 1.90 -8.99 4.73
C GLN A 31 3.10 -9.66 4.07
N LYS A 32 3.03 -10.96 3.78
CA LYS A 32 4.11 -11.68 3.08
C LYS A 32 4.48 -11.05 1.73
N LEU A 33 3.49 -10.61 0.94
CA LEU A 33 3.74 -9.91 -0.33
C LEU A 33 4.40 -8.55 -0.11
N PHE A 34 3.97 -7.81 0.91
CA PHE A 34 4.57 -6.52 1.25
C PHE A 34 6.01 -6.67 1.75
N ASP A 35 6.29 -7.63 2.63
CA ASP A 35 7.62 -7.91 3.13
C ASP A 35 8.57 -8.31 1.98
N TYR A 36 8.09 -9.10 1.03
CA TYR A 36 8.85 -9.44 -0.18
C TYR A 36 9.15 -8.19 -1.02
N GLN A 37 8.19 -7.28 -1.18
CA GLN A 37 8.38 -6.02 -1.88
C GLN A 37 9.43 -5.13 -1.19
N LEU A 38 9.44 -5.09 0.13
CA LEU A 38 10.44 -4.36 0.92
C LEU A 38 11.84 -4.95 0.71
N GLN A 39 11.98 -6.26 0.86
CA GLN A 39 13.27 -6.96 0.74
C GLN A 39 13.88 -6.83 -0.66
N THR A 40 13.07 -6.78 -1.70
CA THR A 40 13.55 -6.79 -3.10
C THR A 40 13.75 -5.41 -3.70
N SER A 41 13.11 -4.37 -3.16
CA SER A 41 13.15 -3.03 -3.76
C SER A 41 14.32 -2.18 -3.26
N GLY A 42 14.79 -2.39 -2.01
CA GLY A 42 15.87 -1.59 -1.41
C GLY A 42 15.53 -0.09 -1.26
N VAL A 43 14.25 0.27 -1.34
CA VAL A 43 13.77 1.65 -1.20
C VAL A 43 13.70 2.05 0.27
N LYS A 44 13.74 3.35 0.52
CA LYS A 44 13.63 3.95 1.86
C LYS A 44 12.22 4.35 2.22
N GLU A 45 11.40 4.67 1.22
CA GLU A 45 10.04 5.14 1.41
C GLU A 45 9.12 4.47 0.39
N ILE A 46 7.93 4.07 0.85
CA ILE A 46 6.87 3.53 0.00
C ILE A 46 5.62 4.40 0.15
N PHE A 47 5.01 4.76 -0.96
CA PHE A 47 3.77 5.53 -1.03
C PHE A 47 2.63 4.68 -1.56
N ILE A 48 1.42 4.97 -1.10
CA ILE A 48 0.20 4.39 -1.68
C ILE A 48 -1.01 5.32 -1.54
N GLU A 49 -1.81 5.38 -2.60
CA GLU A 49 -3.14 5.97 -2.64
C GLU A 49 -4.21 4.93 -2.31
N VAL A 50 -5.04 5.22 -1.30
CA VAL A 50 -6.16 4.35 -0.93
C VAL A 50 -7.47 5.14 -0.91
N ARG A 51 -8.52 4.60 -1.56
CA ARG A 51 -9.89 5.12 -1.46
C ARG A 51 -10.31 5.29 0.00
N VAL A 52 -10.92 6.42 0.34
CA VAL A 52 -11.40 6.68 1.72
C VAL A 52 -12.39 5.63 2.21
N SER A 53 -13.20 5.04 1.30
CA SER A 53 -14.14 3.97 1.59
C SER A 53 -13.49 2.59 1.81
N ASN A 54 -12.22 2.40 1.42
CA ASN A 54 -11.56 1.11 1.53
C ASN A 54 -10.96 0.90 2.93
N HIS A 55 -11.84 0.80 3.93
CA HIS A 55 -11.46 0.64 5.33
C HIS A 55 -10.60 -0.61 5.59
N SER A 56 -10.83 -1.70 4.83
CA SER A 56 -10.02 -2.92 4.93
C SER A 56 -8.55 -2.64 4.58
N ALA A 57 -8.30 -1.97 3.45
CA ALA A 57 -6.95 -1.60 3.02
C ALA A 57 -6.31 -0.59 3.99
N LEU A 58 -7.06 0.43 4.42
CA LEU A 58 -6.55 1.42 5.39
C LEU A 58 -6.11 0.77 6.70
N LEU A 59 -6.90 -0.17 7.24
CA LEU A 59 -6.52 -0.93 8.44
C LEU A 59 -5.32 -1.85 8.19
N PHE A 60 -5.25 -2.47 7.00
CA PHE A 60 -4.12 -3.30 6.61
C PHE A 60 -2.81 -2.48 6.58
N TYR A 61 -2.77 -1.36 5.87
CA TYR A 61 -1.57 -0.52 5.80
C TYR A 61 -1.21 0.10 7.14
N LYS A 62 -2.20 0.54 7.93
CA LYS A 62 -1.95 1.04 9.28
C LYS A 62 -1.29 -0.03 10.17
N LYS A 63 -1.72 -1.30 10.08
CA LYS A 63 -1.09 -2.42 10.80
C LYS A 63 0.33 -2.71 10.33
N LEU A 64 0.61 -2.48 9.04
CA LEU A 64 1.97 -2.58 8.50
C LEU A 64 2.88 -1.43 8.95
N GLY A 65 2.34 -0.36 9.56
CA GLY A 65 3.12 0.79 10.00
C GLY A 65 3.11 1.97 9.02
N PHE A 66 2.23 1.97 8.01
CA PHE A 66 2.03 3.15 7.18
C PHE A 66 1.39 4.29 7.97
N GLU A 67 1.84 5.50 7.70
CA GLU A 67 1.32 6.75 8.23
C GLU A 67 0.51 7.50 7.17
N VAL A 68 -0.56 8.18 7.57
CA VAL A 68 -1.29 9.08 6.67
C VAL A 68 -0.52 10.38 6.55
N ILE A 69 -0.19 10.77 5.32
CA ILE A 69 0.57 12.00 5.05
C ILE A 69 -0.24 13.08 4.34
N ASN A 70 -1.31 12.71 3.62
CA ASN A 70 -2.17 13.68 2.93
C ASN A 70 -3.53 13.06 2.55
N THR A 71 -4.45 13.88 2.07
CA THR A 71 -5.68 13.46 1.39
C THR A 71 -5.84 14.24 0.09
N ARG A 72 -5.88 13.54 -1.05
CA ARG A 72 -6.17 14.16 -2.36
C ARG A 72 -7.67 14.17 -2.60
N LYS A 73 -8.22 15.38 -2.78
CA LYS A 73 -9.65 15.57 -3.04
C LYS A 73 -10.01 15.15 -4.47
N LYS A 74 -11.13 14.45 -4.64
CA LYS A 74 -11.66 14.01 -5.94
C LYS A 74 -10.60 13.35 -6.82
N TYR A 75 -9.80 12.47 -6.23
CA TYR A 75 -8.67 11.82 -6.90
C TYR A 75 -9.15 10.74 -7.88
N TYR A 76 -10.18 9.99 -7.49
CA TYR A 76 -10.77 8.96 -8.34
C TYR A 76 -11.82 9.56 -9.27
N SER A 77 -12.08 8.89 -10.40
CA SER A 77 -12.98 9.37 -11.47
C SER A 77 -14.44 9.52 -11.04
N ASP A 78 -14.85 8.80 -10.00
CA ASP A 78 -16.16 8.90 -9.35
C ASP A 78 -16.26 10.07 -8.36
N GLY A 79 -15.19 10.87 -8.22
CA GLY A 79 -15.11 12.00 -7.30
C GLY A 79 -14.71 11.60 -5.88
N GLU A 80 -14.38 10.33 -5.63
CA GLU A 80 -13.91 9.90 -4.31
C GLU A 80 -12.50 10.44 -4.01
N ASP A 81 -12.27 10.76 -2.73
CA ASP A 81 -10.97 11.16 -2.22
C ASP A 81 -10.01 9.97 -2.07
N ALA A 82 -8.71 10.25 -2.15
CA ALA A 82 -7.66 9.29 -1.83
C ALA A 82 -6.90 9.72 -0.58
N ILE A 83 -6.72 8.80 0.36
CA ILE A 83 -5.78 8.94 1.47
C ILE A 83 -4.41 8.52 0.96
N ILE A 84 -3.42 9.40 1.11
CA ILE A 84 -2.03 9.13 0.77
C ILE A 84 -1.35 8.62 2.03
N LEU A 85 -0.86 7.39 1.96
CA LEU A 85 -0.10 6.79 3.05
C LEU A 85 1.37 6.64 2.66
N ARG A 86 2.25 6.70 3.66
CA ARG A 86 3.68 6.50 3.52
C ARG A 86 4.19 5.48 4.54
N PHE A 87 5.07 4.60 4.10
CA PHE A 87 5.87 3.73 4.96
C PHE A 87 7.35 4.10 4.82
N ILE A 88 8.06 4.17 5.94
CA ILE A 88 9.50 4.38 5.97
C ILE A 88 10.14 3.04 6.34
N THR A 89 11.09 2.58 5.54
CA THR A 89 11.81 1.34 5.84
C THR A 89 12.85 1.61 6.91
N ASP A 90 12.93 0.77 7.93
CA ASP A 90 14.06 0.78 8.86
C ASP A 90 15.34 0.42 8.09
N ASN A 91 16.40 1.22 8.23
CA ASN A 91 17.69 0.99 7.57
C ASN A 91 18.39 -0.26 8.13
#